data_AF-A0A0S3SNT2-F1
#
_entry.id   AF-A0A0S3SNT2-F1
#
_cell.length_a   1.000
_cell.length_b   1.000
_cell.length_c   1.000
_cell.angle_alpha   90.00
_cell.angle_beta   90.00
_cell.angle_gamma   90.00
#
_symmetry.space_group_name_H-M   'P 1'
#
loop_
_entity.id
_entity.type
_entity.pdbx_description
1 polymer ?
#
loop_
_entity_poly.entity_id
_entity_poly.type
_entity_poly.pdbx_seq_one_letter_code
_entity_poly.pdbx_strand_id
1 'polypeptide(L)'
;MFRPDRVKAYVCLSVPLLHRDPNVRTVDAMRAMYGDDYYICRFQKPGEMEAQMAEVGTEYVLKNNLTNRTPGPPIFPKGEFGTGFNPDMPDTLPSWLTQDDLDYFVSKFNKTGFTGSLNYYRNFDTNWELTSPWTGAQIKVPVKFITGDLYSVYTSLNMKEYIHGGGFKQDVPNLEEVIVLRGVSHFNNQEAAEEVNDHIYHFMNKHAHAKTT
;
A
#
# COMPACT_ATOMS: atom_id res chain seq x y z
N MET A 1 -6.20 -13.06 10.81
CA MET A 1 -6.53 -14.42 10.33
C MET A 1 -5.73 -15.49 11.07
N PHE A 2 -4.39 -15.51 10.99
CA PHE A 2 -3.58 -16.59 11.61
C PHE A 2 -3.47 -16.54 13.14
N ARG A 3 -3.26 -15.35 13.71
CA ARG A 3 -3.07 -15.15 15.17
C ARG A 3 -3.83 -13.91 15.68
N PRO A 4 -5.17 -13.87 15.55
CA PRO A 4 -5.96 -12.73 16.03
C PRO A 4 -5.83 -12.53 17.54
N ASP A 5 -5.54 -13.59 18.29
CA ASP A 5 -5.27 -13.57 19.74
C ASP A 5 -4.07 -12.69 20.14
N ARG A 6 -3.16 -12.41 19.20
CA ARG A 6 -1.96 -11.60 19.43
C ARG A 6 -2.17 -10.12 19.12
N VAL A 7 -3.31 -9.74 18.57
CA VAL A 7 -3.58 -8.37 18.10
C VAL A 7 -4.82 -7.84 18.78
N LYS A 8 -4.62 -6.89 19.70
CA LYS A 8 -5.72 -6.30 20.47
C LYS A 8 -6.62 -5.40 19.62
N ALA A 9 -6.02 -4.61 18.76
CA ALA A 9 -6.67 -3.70 17.81
C ALA A 9 -5.67 -3.36 16.70
N TYR A 10 -6.16 -2.95 15.53
CA TYR A 10 -5.32 -2.64 14.37
C TYR A 10 -5.73 -1.32 13.70
N VAL A 11 -4.80 -0.36 13.64
CA VAL A 11 -4.92 0.81 12.77
C VAL A 11 -4.24 0.47 11.45
N CYS A 12 -5.05 0.30 10.42
CA CYS A 12 -4.61 -0.08 9.08
C CYS A 12 -4.54 1.16 8.20
N LEU A 13 -3.37 1.40 7.60
CA LEU A 13 -3.15 2.54 6.72
C LEU A 13 -3.14 2.10 5.25
N SER A 14 -3.78 2.90 4.40
CA SER A 14 -3.70 2.87 2.94
C SER A 14 -4.33 1.65 2.27
N VAL A 15 -3.89 0.42 2.57
CA VAL A 15 -4.31 -0.82 1.89
C VAL A 15 -5.31 -1.59 2.75
N PRO A 16 -6.58 -1.78 2.31
CA PRO A 16 -7.54 -2.58 3.07
C PRO A 16 -7.19 -4.07 2.98
N LEU A 17 -7.99 -4.94 3.61
CA LEU A 17 -7.84 -6.39 3.42
C LEU A 17 -7.98 -6.74 1.94
N LEU A 18 -6.96 -7.41 1.37
CA LEU A 18 -7.05 -7.98 0.03
C LEU A 18 -7.92 -9.24 0.06
N HIS A 19 -9.13 -9.15 -0.49
CA HIS A 19 -10.03 -10.28 -0.62
C HIS A 19 -9.41 -11.36 -1.51
N ARG A 20 -9.39 -12.62 -1.05
CA ARG A 20 -8.89 -13.76 -1.82
C ARG A 20 -10.02 -14.32 -2.70
N ASP A 21 -10.08 -13.89 -3.95
CA ASP A 21 -10.96 -14.51 -4.95
C ASP A 21 -10.46 -15.93 -5.28
N PRO A 22 -11.26 -17.00 -5.06
CA PRO A 22 -10.83 -18.36 -5.35
C PRO A 22 -10.72 -18.67 -6.85
N ASN A 23 -11.24 -17.81 -7.73
CA ASN A 23 -11.32 -18.06 -9.17
C ASN A 23 -10.16 -17.46 -9.97
N VAL A 24 -9.39 -16.54 -9.38
CA VAL A 24 -8.31 -15.84 -10.07
C VAL A 24 -7.18 -15.49 -9.09
N ARG A 25 -5.92 -15.69 -9.51
CA ARG A 25 -4.76 -15.30 -8.70
C ARG A 25 -4.65 -13.78 -8.62
N THR A 26 -3.99 -13.30 -7.57
CA THR A 26 -3.87 -11.86 -7.28
C THR A 26 -3.27 -11.07 -8.45
N VAL A 27 -2.12 -11.50 -8.98
CA VAL A 27 -1.44 -10.77 -10.06
C VAL A 27 -2.14 -10.99 -11.40
N ASP A 28 -2.72 -12.17 -11.62
CA ASP A 28 -3.54 -12.46 -12.82
C ASP A 28 -4.73 -11.49 -12.91
N ALA A 29 -5.44 -11.24 -11.80
CA ALA A 29 -6.55 -10.29 -11.74
C ALA A 29 -6.08 -8.85 -12.01
N MET A 30 -4.95 -8.44 -11.42
CA MET A 30 -4.38 -7.12 -11.64
C MET A 30 -3.94 -6.92 -13.10
N ARG A 31 -3.33 -7.94 -13.70
CA ARG A 31 -2.90 -7.94 -15.11
C ARG A 31 -4.10 -7.88 -16.05
N ALA A 32 -5.16 -8.63 -15.76
CA ALA A 32 -6.39 -8.58 -16.56
C ALA A 32 -7.06 -7.19 -16.51
N MET A 33 -6.98 -6.50 -15.38
CA MET A 33 -7.59 -5.18 -15.20
C MET A 33 -6.77 -4.03 -15.80
N TYR A 34 -5.44 -4.06 -15.64
CA TYR A 34 -4.57 -2.91 -15.93
C TYR A 34 -3.43 -3.18 -16.93
N GLY A 35 -3.32 -4.42 -17.42
CA GLY A 35 -2.29 -4.82 -18.38
C GLY A 35 -0.90 -5.01 -17.76
N ASP A 36 0.05 -5.36 -18.63
CA ASP A 36 1.41 -5.77 -18.23
C ASP A 36 2.26 -4.62 -17.67
N ASP A 37 1.91 -3.39 -18.01
CA ASP A 37 2.62 -2.17 -17.58
C ASP A 37 2.16 -1.62 -16.23
N TYR A 38 1.13 -2.22 -15.61
CA TYR A 38 0.79 -1.93 -14.22
C TYR A 38 1.96 -2.28 -13.30
N TYR A 39 2.29 -1.41 -12.35
CA TYR A 39 3.54 -1.51 -11.58
C TYR A 39 3.75 -2.87 -10.89
N ILE A 40 2.69 -3.49 -10.33
CA ILE A 40 2.81 -4.81 -9.69
C ILE A 40 3.17 -5.89 -10.73
N CYS A 41 2.63 -5.79 -11.94
CA CYS A 41 2.94 -6.70 -13.04
C CYS A 41 4.39 -6.51 -13.51
N ARG A 42 4.84 -5.25 -13.60
CA ARG A 42 6.23 -4.88 -13.94
C ARG A 42 7.26 -5.32 -12.89
N PHE A 43 6.85 -5.48 -11.64
CA PHE A 43 7.73 -5.93 -10.55
C PHE A 43 7.96 -7.45 -10.54
N GLN A 44 7.16 -8.23 -11.29
CA GLN A 44 7.19 -9.70 -11.21
C GLN A 44 8.49 -10.32 -11.72
N LYS A 45 9.04 -9.81 -12.83
CA LYS A 45 10.23 -10.41 -13.44
C LYS A 45 11.48 -10.07 -12.62
N PRO A 46 12.18 -11.06 -12.04
CA PRO A 46 13.36 -10.79 -11.23
C PRO A 46 14.47 -10.09 -12.02
N GLY A 47 15.05 -9.03 -11.44
CA GLY A 47 16.14 -8.26 -12.03
C GLY A 47 15.73 -7.20 -13.05
N GLU A 48 14.52 -7.25 -13.61
CA GLU A 48 14.10 -6.32 -14.66
C GLU A 48 13.83 -4.92 -14.11
N MET A 49 12.96 -4.81 -13.10
CA MET A 49 12.69 -3.51 -12.46
C MET A 49 13.92 -2.97 -11.73
N GLU A 50 14.74 -3.84 -11.13
CA GLU A 50 16.01 -3.41 -10.53
C GLU A 50 16.94 -2.75 -11.55
N ALA A 51 17.07 -3.33 -12.75
CA ALA A 51 17.87 -2.73 -13.82
C ALA A 51 17.30 -1.38 -14.27
N GLN A 52 15.97 -1.29 -14.45
CA GLN A 52 15.30 -0.04 -14.83
C GLN A 52 15.43 1.05 -13.77
N MET A 53 15.37 0.70 -12.48
CA MET A 53 15.61 1.62 -11.36
C MET A 53 17.08 2.05 -11.28
N ALA A 54 18.02 1.16 -11.61
CA ALA A 54 19.45 1.50 -11.63
C ALA A 54 19.80 2.50 -12.73
N GLU A 55 19.13 2.44 -13.89
CA GLU A 55 19.30 3.38 -15.02
C GLU A 55 19.03 4.83 -14.58
N VAL A 56 17.96 5.06 -13.80
CA VAL A 56 17.54 6.39 -13.35
C VAL A 56 18.14 6.80 -12.00
N GLY A 57 18.66 5.85 -11.23
CA GLY A 57 19.29 6.08 -9.93
C GLY A 57 18.33 6.06 -8.73
N THR A 58 18.82 5.58 -7.59
CA THR A 58 18.05 5.38 -6.34
C THR A 58 17.33 6.63 -5.85
N GLU A 59 18.00 7.78 -5.88
CA GLU A 59 17.40 9.05 -5.44
C GLU A 59 16.22 9.45 -6.30
N TYR A 60 16.35 9.32 -7.63
CA TYR A 60 15.25 9.57 -8.55
C TYR A 60 14.06 8.65 -8.27
N VAL A 61 14.28 7.35 -8.10
CA VAL A 61 13.22 6.37 -7.80
C VAL A 61 12.48 6.73 -6.52
N LEU A 62 13.22 7.04 -5.45
CA LEU A 62 12.64 7.37 -4.16
C LEU A 62 11.89 8.71 -4.20
N LYS A 63 12.48 9.77 -4.78
CA LYS A 63 11.80 11.06 -4.96
C LYS A 63 10.56 10.90 -5.83
N ASN A 64 10.64 10.17 -6.94
CA ASN A 64 9.53 9.90 -7.84
C ASN A 64 8.35 9.24 -7.11
N ASN A 65 8.63 8.21 -6.31
CA ASN A 65 7.61 7.48 -5.58
C ASN A 65 7.05 8.28 -4.39
N LEU A 66 7.91 8.85 -3.54
CA LEU A 66 7.51 9.60 -2.34
C LEU A 66 6.71 10.86 -2.66
N THR A 67 7.03 11.52 -3.77
CA THR A 67 6.33 12.76 -4.18
C THR A 67 5.12 12.52 -5.08
N ASN A 68 4.78 11.27 -5.40
CA ASN A 68 3.64 10.98 -6.25
C ASN A 68 2.33 11.41 -5.59
N ARG A 69 1.50 12.15 -6.33
CA ARG A 69 0.15 12.56 -5.92
C ARG A 69 -0.92 12.17 -6.94
N THR A 70 -0.54 11.44 -7.99
CA THR A 70 -1.40 11.05 -9.10
C THR A 70 -2.35 9.92 -8.66
N PRO A 71 -3.67 10.14 -8.70
CA PRO A 71 -4.65 9.08 -8.41
C PRO A 71 -4.75 8.09 -9.59
N GLY A 72 -5.33 6.93 -9.33
CA GLY A 72 -5.51 5.86 -10.31
C GLY A 72 -4.35 4.85 -10.30
N PRO A 73 -4.45 3.80 -11.15
CA PRO A 73 -3.46 2.74 -11.18
C PRO A 73 -2.13 3.25 -11.77
N PRO A 74 -0.97 3.01 -11.13
CA PRO A 74 0.32 3.38 -11.72
C PRO A 74 0.65 2.46 -12.90
N ILE A 75 0.63 3.03 -14.12
CA ILE A 75 1.01 2.37 -15.37
C ILE A 75 2.35 2.94 -15.82
N PHE A 76 3.37 2.09 -15.91
CA PHE A 76 4.73 2.51 -16.23
C PHE A 76 4.92 2.66 -17.74
N PRO A 77 5.81 3.55 -18.20
CA PRO A 77 6.27 3.54 -19.58
C PRO A 77 6.86 2.18 -19.96
N LYS A 78 6.60 1.71 -21.18
CA LYS A 78 7.03 0.38 -21.64
C LYS A 78 8.55 0.26 -21.68
N GLY A 79 9.08 -0.78 -21.05
CA GLY A 79 10.50 -1.16 -21.15
C GLY A 79 11.46 -0.39 -20.26
N GLU A 80 11.01 0.64 -19.53
CA GLU A 80 11.86 1.48 -18.70
C GLU A 80 11.15 1.92 -17.40
N PHE A 81 11.91 2.51 -16.48
CA PHE A 81 11.30 3.21 -15.34
C PHE A 81 10.64 4.51 -15.84
N GLY A 82 11.34 5.30 -16.65
CA GLY A 82 10.83 6.54 -17.24
C GLY A 82 10.30 7.48 -16.16
N THR A 83 9.07 7.97 -16.33
CA THR A 83 8.37 8.77 -15.30
C THR A 83 7.84 7.96 -14.11
N GLY A 84 7.93 6.63 -14.15
CA GLY A 84 7.56 5.73 -13.06
C GLY A 84 6.16 6.01 -12.49
N PHE A 85 6.12 6.33 -11.19
CA PHE A 85 4.89 6.64 -10.47
C PHE A 85 4.40 8.08 -10.66
N ASN A 86 5.31 9.01 -10.97
CA ASN A 86 5.03 10.43 -10.97
C ASN A 86 5.55 11.12 -12.25
N PRO A 87 4.68 11.40 -13.24
CA PRO A 87 5.06 12.16 -14.43
C PRO A 87 5.32 13.65 -14.17
N ASP A 88 4.79 14.18 -13.07
CA ASP A 88 4.85 15.60 -12.72
C ASP A 88 5.65 15.80 -11.42
N MET A 89 6.87 15.26 -11.37
CA MET A 89 7.75 15.40 -10.21
C MET A 89 8.06 16.87 -9.92
N PRO A 90 7.88 17.34 -8.67
CA PRO A 90 8.20 18.71 -8.32
C PRO A 90 9.72 18.92 -8.23
N ASP A 91 10.17 20.14 -8.56
CA ASP A 91 11.57 20.54 -8.41
C ASP A 91 12.01 20.46 -6.94
N THR A 92 11.17 20.98 -6.03
CA THR A 92 11.38 20.97 -4.59
C THR A 92 10.60 19.86 -3.90
N LEU A 93 11.14 19.31 -2.81
CA LEU A 93 10.42 18.33 -2.00
C LEU A 93 9.19 18.96 -1.32
N PRO A 94 8.11 18.20 -1.10
CA PRO A 94 6.95 18.68 -0.36
C PRO A 94 7.33 18.97 1.09
N SER A 95 6.60 19.85 1.76
CA SER A 95 6.94 20.35 3.11
C SER A 95 7.02 19.28 4.20
N TRP A 96 6.44 18.10 3.97
CA TRP A 96 6.48 16.97 4.91
C TRP A 96 7.70 16.06 4.72
N LEU A 97 8.49 16.25 3.65
CA LEU A 97 9.68 15.46 3.34
C LEU A 97 10.89 16.38 3.22
N THR A 98 11.79 16.34 4.21
CA THR A 98 13.02 17.13 4.14
C THR A 98 14.06 16.46 3.24
N GLN A 99 15.11 17.20 2.86
CA GLN A 99 16.24 16.60 2.14
C GLN A 99 16.93 15.53 2.98
N ASP A 100 17.10 15.76 4.28
CA ASP A 100 17.71 14.78 5.19
C ASP A 100 16.90 13.48 5.27
N ASP A 101 15.56 13.56 5.23
CA ASP A 101 14.68 12.38 5.18
C ASP A 101 14.89 11.59 3.89
N LEU A 102 14.92 12.28 2.74
CA LEU A 102 15.17 11.62 1.45
C LEU A 102 16.56 10.98 1.41
N ASP A 103 17.59 11.71 1.84
CA ASP A 103 18.97 11.24 1.89
C ASP A 103 19.12 10.01 2.81
N TYR A 104 18.38 9.98 3.91
CA TYR A 104 18.31 8.80 4.76
C TYR A 104 17.82 7.57 3.99
N PHE A 105 16.68 7.66 3.29
CA PHE A 105 16.17 6.55 2.48
C PHE A 105 17.16 6.15 1.38
N VAL A 106 17.70 7.13 0.65
CA VAL A 106 18.70 6.90 -0.41
C VAL A 106 19.91 6.14 0.13
N SER A 107 20.42 6.52 1.30
CA SER A 107 21.57 5.86 1.92
C SER A 107 21.34 4.37 2.23
N LYS A 108 20.09 3.98 2.53
CA LYS A 108 19.73 2.58 2.80
C LYS A 108 19.57 1.80 1.50
N PHE A 109 18.78 2.32 0.56
CA PHE A 109 18.53 1.65 -0.71
C PHE A 109 19.77 1.55 -1.60
N ASN A 110 20.72 2.49 -1.51
CA ASN A 110 22.03 2.35 -2.18
C ASN A 110 22.85 1.16 -1.62
N LYS A 111 22.65 0.78 -0.36
CA LYS A 111 23.36 -0.36 0.25
C LYS A 111 22.67 -1.69 -0.02
N THR A 112 21.35 -1.72 0.01
CA THR A 112 20.56 -2.97 -0.07
C THR A 112 20.05 -3.28 -1.47
N GLY A 113 19.97 -2.28 -2.34
CA GLY A 113 19.16 -2.32 -3.55
C GLY A 113 17.66 -2.45 -3.25
N PHE A 114 16.88 -2.67 -4.31
CA PHE A 114 15.42 -2.79 -4.25
C PHE A 114 14.92 -4.26 -4.30
N THR A 115 15.78 -5.24 -4.55
CA THR A 115 15.34 -6.65 -4.72
C THR A 115 14.55 -7.17 -3.52
N GLY A 116 14.99 -6.87 -2.29
CA GLY A 116 14.31 -7.32 -1.08
C GLY A 116 12.87 -6.81 -0.98
N SER A 117 12.63 -5.53 -1.27
CA SER A 117 11.29 -4.95 -1.26
C SER A 117 10.45 -5.43 -2.44
N LEU A 118 11.04 -5.55 -3.63
CA LEU A 118 10.35 -6.07 -4.82
C LEU A 118 9.91 -7.53 -4.67
N ASN A 119 10.66 -8.35 -3.94
CA ASN A 119 10.36 -9.76 -3.73
C ASN A 119 9.02 -10.02 -3.01
N TYR A 120 8.48 -9.04 -2.26
CA TYR A 120 7.14 -9.17 -1.68
C TYR A 120 6.07 -9.28 -2.77
N TYR A 121 6.14 -8.45 -3.81
CA TYR A 121 5.22 -8.47 -4.94
C TYR A 121 5.32 -9.76 -5.76
N ARG A 122 6.55 -10.30 -5.88
CA ARG A 122 6.83 -11.56 -6.58
C ARG A 122 6.24 -12.78 -5.89
N ASN A 123 5.84 -12.64 -4.62
CA ASN A 123 5.19 -13.70 -3.85
C ASN A 123 3.67 -13.54 -3.79
N PHE A 124 3.04 -12.58 -4.48
CA PHE A 124 1.59 -12.37 -4.37
C PHE A 124 0.78 -13.59 -4.80
N ASP A 125 1.18 -14.25 -5.89
CA ASP A 125 0.49 -15.45 -6.38
C ASP A 125 0.79 -16.67 -5.50
N THR A 126 2.03 -16.83 -5.02
CA THR A 126 2.37 -17.85 -4.03
C THR A 126 1.57 -17.65 -2.73
N ASN A 127 1.44 -16.42 -2.26
CA ASN A 127 0.63 -16.09 -1.09
C ASN A 127 -0.85 -16.41 -1.34
N TRP A 128 -1.36 -16.13 -2.54
CA TRP A 128 -2.73 -16.52 -2.92
C TRP A 128 -2.92 -18.05 -2.84
N GLU A 129 -1.95 -18.85 -3.27
CA GLU A 129 -2.01 -20.31 -3.17
C GLU A 129 -1.99 -20.78 -1.71
N LEU A 130 -1.01 -20.28 -0.94
CA LEU A 130 -0.77 -20.66 0.46
C LEU A 130 -1.86 -20.19 1.42
N THR A 131 -2.60 -19.14 1.08
CA THR A 131 -3.71 -18.62 1.90
C THR A 131 -5.06 -19.27 1.58
N SER A 132 -5.11 -20.26 0.69
CA SER A 132 -6.34 -21.01 0.36
C SER A 132 -7.12 -21.55 1.57
N PRO A 133 -6.50 -22.04 2.67
CA PRO A 133 -7.24 -22.54 3.83
C PRO A 133 -8.13 -21.51 4.53
N TRP A 134 -7.94 -20.22 4.23
CA TRP A 134 -8.70 -19.13 4.84
C TRP A 134 -9.58 -18.36 3.86
N THR A 135 -9.88 -18.97 2.71
CA THR A 135 -10.88 -18.41 1.78
C THR A 135 -12.21 -18.20 2.51
N GLY A 136 -12.77 -16.99 2.44
CA GLY A 136 -14.00 -16.61 3.13
C GLY A 136 -13.88 -16.40 4.66
N ALA A 137 -12.69 -16.53 5.24
CA ALA A 137 -12.49 -16.29 6.66
C ALA A 137 -12.50 -14.78 6.98
N GLN A 138 -13.23 -14.41 8.03
CA GLN A 138 -13.33 -13.02 8.48
C GLN A 138 -12.20 -12.63 9.45
N ILE A 139 -11.80 -11.36 9.43
CA ILE A 139 -10.92 -10.77 10.44
C ILE A 139 -11.77 -10.20 11.59
N LYS A 140 -11.63 -10.80 12.78
CA LYS A 140 -12.38 -10.41 13.99
C LYS A 140 -11.66 -9.40 14.88
N VAL A 141 -10.41 -9.04 14.57
CA VAL A 141 -9.69 -7.97 15.29
C VAL A 141 -10.43 -6.63 15.06
N PRO A 142 -10.57 -5.76 16.08
CA PRO A 142 -11.06 -4.40 15.88
C PRO A 142 -10.14 -3.62 14.94
N VAL A 143 -10.69 -3.03 13.88
CA VAL A 143 -9.92 -2.30 12.87
C VAL A 143 -10.39 -0.87 12.75
N LYS A 144 -9.44 0.07 12.70
CA LYS A 144 -9.63 1.41 12.16
C LYS A 144 -8.85 1.52 10.86
N PHE A 145 -9.48 1.95 9.78
CA PHE A 145 -8.83 2.07 8.48
C PHE A 145 -8.68 3.55 8.10
N ILE A 146 -7.51 3.96 7.63
CA ILE A 146 -7.19 5.34 7.28
C ILE A 146 -6.49 5.37 5.93
N THR A 147 -6.95 6.19 5.00
CA THR A 147 -6.34 6.34 3.68
C THR A 147 -6.37 7.79 3.20
N GLY A 148 -5.48 8.16 2.29
CA GLY A 148 -5.53 9.46 1.61
C GLY A 148 -6.47 9.41 0.40
N ASP A 149 -7.20 10.48 0.11
CA ASP A 149 -8.12 10.54 -1.03
C ASP A 149 -7.43 10.50 -2.41
N LEU A 150 -6.14 10.87 -2.46
CA LEU A 150 -5.28 10.81 -3.65
C LEU A 150 -4.48 9.52 -3.76
N TYR A 151 -4.59 8.59 -2.79
CA TYR A 151 -3.82 7.35 -2.85
C TYR A 151 -4.22 6.49 -4.05
N SER A 152 -3.24 6.07 -4.84
CA SER A 152 -3.41 5.29 -6.07
C SER A 152 -4.19 3.98 -5.87
N VAL A 153 -3.92 3.19 -4.82
CA VAL A 153 -4.70 1.96 -4.57
C VAL A 153 -6.11 2.26 -4.11
N TYR A 154 -6.33 3.29 -3.29
CA TYR A 154 -7.68 3.71 -2.92
C TYR A 154 -8.50 4.13 -4.16
N THR A 155 -7.83 4.73 -5.15
CA THR A 155 -8.42 5.21 -6.40
C THR A 155 -8.32 4.22 -7.56
N SER A 156 -7.95 2.96 -7.30
CA SER A 156 -7.88 1.87 -8.28
C SER A 156 -8.39 0.54 -7.68
N LEU A 157 -8.27 -0.55 -8.44
CA LEU A 157 -8.63 -1.92 -8.05
C LEU A 157 -10.06 -2.09 -7.51
N ASN A 158 -10.99 -1.20 -7.87
CA ASN A 158 -12.34 -1.11 -7.30
C ASN A 158 -12.35 -0.97 -5.76
N MET A 159 -11.27 -0.45 -5.15
CA MET A 159 -11.13 -0.39 -3.70
C MET A 159 -12.14 0.53 -3.02
N LYS A 160 -12.54 1.64 -3.65
CA LYS A 160 -13.62 2.49 -3.12
C LYS A 160 -14.92 1.71 -2.94
N GLU A 161 -15.30 0.91 -3.93
CA GLU A 161 -16.51 0.09 -3.86
C GLU A 161 -16.37 -0.99 -2.79
N TYR A 162 -15.24 -1.67 -2.70
CA TYR A 162 -15.00 -2.66 -1.64
C TYR A 162 -15.04 -2.04 -0.24
N ILE A 163 -14.37 -0.90 -0.03
CA ILE A 163 -14.26 -0.22 1.27
C ILE A 163 -15.63 0.31 1.73
N HIS A 164 -16.35 1.00 0.85
CA HIS A 164 -17.58 1.73 1.22
C HIS A 164 -18.88 0.99 0.88
N GLY A 165 -18.84 0.06 -0.06
CA GLY A 165 -19.99 -0.72 -0.53
C GLY A 165 -20.34 -1.92 0.36
N GLY A 166 -19.65 -2.10 1.49
CA GLY A 166 -19.96 -3.12 2.50
C GLY A 166 -19.10 -4.38 2.45
N GLY A 167 -18.41 -4.65 1.34
CA GLY A 167 -17.51 -5.82 1.21
C GLY A 167 -16.43 -5.86 2.28
N PHE A 168 -15.75 -4.73 2.52
CA PHE A 168 -14.70 -4.65 3.52
C PHE A 168 -15.24 -4.86 4.95
N LYS A 169 -16.43 -4.33 5.25
CA LYS A 169 -17.11 -4.53 6.53
C LYS A 169 -17.61 -5.97 6.70
N GLN A 170 -17.99 -6.64 5.62
CA GLN A 170 -18.35 -8.06 5.62
C GLN A 170 -17.15 -8.94 5.95
N ASP A 171 -15.99 -8.67 5.36
CA ASP A 171 -14.76 -9.44 5.61
C ASP A 171 -14.11 -9.06 6.95
N VAL A 172 -14.32 -7.83 7.43
CA VAL A 172 -13.85 -7.31 8.71
C VAL A 172 -15.03 -6.79 9.55
N PRO A 173 -15.80 -7.67 10.21
CA PRO A 173 -17.02 -7.28 10.94
C PRO A 173 -16.80 -6.23 12.02
N ASN A 174 -15.59 -6.19 12.60
CA ASN A 174 -15.20 -5.25 13.65
C ASN A 174 -14.43 -4.03 13.10
N LEU A 175 -14.54 -3.73 11.80
CA LEU A 175 -14.11 -2.46 11.22
C LEU A 175 -14.95 -1.31 11.80
N GLU A 176 -14.38 -0.47 12.64
CA GLU A 176 -15.11 0.57 13.34
C GLU A 176 -15.30 1.83 12.51
N GLU A 177 -14.23 2.29 11.85
CA GLU A 177 -14.23 3.56 11.15
C GLU A 177 -13.30 3.51 9.93
N VAL A 178 -13.73 4.17 8.86
CA VAL A 178 -12.97 4.41 7.63
C VAL A 178 -12.74 5.91 7.54
N ILE A 179 -11.49 6.34 7.69
CA ILE A 179 -11.07 7.73 7.55
C ILE A 179 -10.47 7.94 6.16
N VAL A 180 -10.94 8.97 5.47
CA VAL A 180 -10.39 9.42 4.19
C VAL A 180 -9.84 10.83 4.37
N LEU A 181 -8.52 10.95 4.42
CA LEU A 181 -7.82 12.22 4.60
C LEU A 181 -7.84 13.00 3.28
N ARG A 182 -8.39 14.22 3.32
CA ARG A 182 -8.56 15.05 2.12
C ARG A 182 -7.23 15.68 1.70
N GLY A 183 -6.91 15.59 0.42
CA GLY A 183 -5.69 16.16 -0.15
C GLY A 183 -4.42 15.43 0.28
N VAL A 184 -4.53 14.19 0.76
CA VAL A 184 -3.40 13.37 1.23
C VAL A 184 -3.22 12.20 0.27
N SER A 185 -1.97 11.85 -0.05
CA SER A 185 -1.65 10.75 -0.95
C SER A 185 -1.28 9.45 -0.19
N HIS A 186 -0.35 8.66 -0.73
CA HIS A 186 0.00 7.33 -0.23
C HIS A 186 0.65 7.33 1.16
N PHE A 187 1.60 8.24 1.38
CA PHE A 187 2.44 8.31 2.58
C PHE A 187 1.78 9.13 3.69
N ASN A 188 0.51 8.83 3.97
CA ASN A 188 -0.34 9.59 4.89
C ASN A 188 0.24 9.75 6.30
N ASN A 189 0.98 8.78 6.81
CA ASN A 189 1.63 8.85 8.11
C ASN A 189 2.84 9.80 8.17
N GLN A 190 3.35 10.24 7.02
CA GLN A 190 4.37 11.30 6.93
C GLN A 190 3.71 12.63 6.56
N GLU A 191 2.86 12.62 5.53
CA GLU A 191 2.18 13.83 5.02
C GLU A 191 1.19 14.44 6.02
N ALA A 192 0.47 13.62 6.78
CA ALA A 192 -0.51 14.01 7.79
C ALA A 192 -0.17 13.36 9.14
N ALA A 193 1.10 13.44 9.54
CA ALA A 193 1.64 12.72 10.70
C ALA A 193 0.87 12.99 12.01
N GLU A 194 0.53 14.25 12.30
CA GLU A 194 -0.21 14.63 13.51
C GLU A 194 -1.61 14.00 13.54
N GLU A 195 -2.37 14.14 12.46
CA GLU A 195 -3.74 13.57 12.36
C GLU A 195 -3.72 12.03 12.45
N VAL A 196 -2.74 11.38 11.82
CA VAL A 196 -2.55 9.93 11.94
C VAL A 196 -2.18 9.53 13.38
N ASN A 197 -1.32 10.29 14.06
CA ASN A 197 -0.95 10.04 15.46
C ASN A 197 -2.18 10.12 16.38
N ASP A 198 -3.01 11.14 16.22
CA ASP A 198 -4.23 11.32 17.02
C ASP A 198 -5.21 10.16 16.81
N HIS A 199 -5.41 9.74 15.56
CA HIS A 199 -6.25 8.59 15.26
C HIS A 199 -5.73 7.29 15.88
N ILE A 200 -4.40 7.07 15.87
CA ILE A 200 -3.79 5.91 16.52
C ILE A 200 -4.01 5.98 18.03
N TYR A 201 -3.69 7.11 18.65
CA TYR A 201 -3.77 7.30 20.10
C TYR A 201 -5.19 7.05 20.62
N HIS A 202 -6.20 7.69 20.02
CA HIS A 202 -7.59 7.55 20.45
C HIS A 202 -8.13 6.14 20.25
N PHE A 203 -7.81 5.49 19.12
CA PHE A 203 -8.27 4.13 18.85
C PHE A 203 -7.62 3.11 19.80
N MET A 204 -6.31 3.23 20.04
CA MET A 204 -5.62 2.32 20.96
C MET A 204 -6.10 2.50 22.41
N ASN A 205 -6.35 3.73 22.86
CA ASN A 205 -6.88 3.99 24.20
C ASN A 205 -8.28 3.39 24.40
N LYS A 206 -9.15 3.46 23.39
CA LYS A 206 -10.48 2.82 23.43
C LYS A 206 -10.36 1.31 23.67
N HIS A 207 -9.39 0.64 23.05
CA HIS A 207 -9.20 -0.80 23.18
C HIS A 207 -8.21 -1.20 24.30
N ALA A 208 -7.53 -0.26 24.96
CA ALA A 208 -6.57 -0.55 26.03
C ALA A 208 -7.21 -1.25 27.24
N HIS A 209 -8.50 -1.03 27.51
CA HIS A 209 -9.20 -1.59 28.67
C HIS A 209 -10.30 -2.60 28.33
N ALA A 210 -10.46 -2.96 27.05
CA ALA A 210 -11.36 -4.04 26.67
C ALA A 210 -10.87 -5.36 27.30
N LYS A 211 -11.65 -5.90 28.25
CA LYS A 211 -11.38 -7.21 28.85
C LYS A 211 -11.41 -8.24 27.73
N THR A 212 -10.36 -9.05 27.62
CA THR A 212 -10.39 -10.32 26.88
C THR A 212 -11.46 -11.20 27.51
N THR A 213 -12.62 -11.29 26.88
CA THR A 213 -13.65 -12.30 27.16
C THR A 213 -13.32 -13.58 26.42
#